data_AF-A0A7S1TE76-F1
#
_entry.id   AF-A0A7S1TE76-F1
#
_cell.length_a   1.000
_cell.length_b   1.000
_cell.length_c   1.000
_cell.angle_alpha   90.00
_cell.angle_beta   90.00
_cell.angle_gamma   90.00
#
_symmetry.space_group_name_H-M   'P 1'
#
loop_
_entity.id
_entity.type
_entity.pdbx_description
1 polymer ?
#
loop_
_entity_poly.entity_id
_entity_poly.type
_entity_poly.pdbx_seq_one_letter_code
_entity_poly.pdbx_strand_id
1 'polypeptide(L)'
;MGMFRWHEETDEGHCPGRQEPTQEEAHGLAGRILHRTGPAGYLVFLLVPLAYVGIFLATIPLGDPEAKNFRSQAVFVLVTNPVIMSAISYLYASTYYGFHERVRPFHQSLGAPITVYLAEVVVMTPIYVTLGAFELAIFVSYVVAVIGTYFFLILAGEPQPKVRSMFLRFQVPLILFTAAAASYTIAYREASPAGQGGLVIALAFLTFIVRRVSLSLYDPYPLDIATLVAGLWFQNISDLFQTLAFPQVASPKVFAAIWVANSFGNISLLGFLTKAWIFTLRPWLKSHVLGWFKCDFSTPEPPVFDFSYDFNDRGHGPNVGGYRRRQFRFFFWRLISQASAQILYLCISPMLRFGLNDEHFPLSGIGVEEYRNSMIYAASYLIFVLLVGIMGYRYLKTRYPVTFEDMKSIHGHEFLHHTFVGFVVSILTHNLILAIAILASHYCTFSAFRRDQCAY
;
A
#
# COMPACT_ATOMS: atom_id res chain seq x y z
N MET A 1 12.05 32.76 20.92
CA MET A 1 11.08 33.86 20.81
C MET A 1 11.48 34.71 19.62
N GLY A 2 10.66 34.71 18.57
CA GLY A 2 10.97 35.29 17.26
C GLY A 2 9.94 34.79 16.26
N MET A 3 8.87 35.55 16.17
CA MET A 3 7.57 35.25 15.58
C MET A 3 7.62 35.55 14.07
N PHE A 4 7.43 34.54 13.21
CA PHE A 4 7.24 34.78 11.77
C PHE A 4 5.79 35.23 11.54
N ARG A 5 5.64 36.54 11.31
CA ARG A 5 4.45 37.17 10.76
C ARG A 5 4.20 36.60 9.36
N TRP A 6 3.01 36.04 9.17
CA TRP A 6 2.43 35.87 7.85
C TRP A 6 2.02 37.26 7.35
N HIS A 7 2.46 37.60 6.13
CA HIS A 7 1.91 38.72 5.39
C HIS A 7 0.45 38.38 5.06
N GLU A 8 -0.48 39.06 5.73
CA GLU A 8 -1.81 39.32 5.20
C GLU A 8 -1.65 40.35 4.08
N GLU A 9 -1.64 39.88 2.83
CA GLU A 9 -2.10 40.70 1.71
C GLU A 9 -3.60 40.44 1.57
N THR A 10 -4.34 41.48 1.95
CA THR A 10 -5.76 41.67 1.68
C THR A 10 -5.90 42.01 0.21
N ASP A 11 -6.23 41.01 -0.62
CA ASP A 11 -6.69 41.27 -1.98
C ASP A 11 -8.22 41.18 -2.01
N GLU A 12 -8.82 42.36 -2.15
CA GLU A 12 -10.24 42.56 -2.34
C GLU A 12 -10.68 41.96 -3.70
N GLY A 13 -11.72 41.12 -3.67
CA GLY A 13 -12.74 41.15 -4.73
C GLY A 13 -12.38 40.62 -6.12
N HIS A 14 -11.45 39.67 -6.27
CA HIS A 14 -11.42 38.81 -7.46
C HIS A 14 -12.01 37.44 -7.13
N CYS A 15 -13.14 37.09 -7.77
CA CYS A 15 -13.50 35.68 -7.93
C CYS A 15 -12.24 34.98 -8.47
N PRO A 16 -11.69 33.95 -7.81
CA PRO A 16 -10.58 33.21 -8.37
C PRO A 16 -11.08 32.61 -9.67
N GLY A 17 -10.69 33.25 -10.78
CA GLY A 17 -10.87 32.71 -12.11
C GLY A 17 -10.33 31.29 -12.04
N ARG A 18 -11.15 30.35 -12.51
CA ARG A 18 -10.80 28.95 -12.71
C ARG A 18 -9.43 28.96 -13.39
N GLN A 19 -8.35 28.76 -12.62
CA GLN A 19 -7.01 28.70 -13.18
C GLN A 19 -7.07 27.56 -14.19
N GLU A 20 -6.90 27.90 -15.47
CA GLU A 20 -6.73 26.87 -16.49
C GLU A 20 -5.59 25.99 -16.00
N PRO A 21 -5.78 24.66 -15.98
CA PRO A 21 -4.75 23.75 -15.51
C PRO A 21 -3.51 24.09 -16.31
N THR A 22 -2.48 24.61 -15.65
CA THR A 22 -1.16 24.81 -16.24
C THR A 22 -0.83 23.49 -16.91
N GLN A 23 -0.79 23.49 -18.25
CA GLN A 23 -0.40 22.32 -19.03
C GLN A 23 0.99 21.92 -18.54
N GLU A 24 1.04 20.99 -17.60
CA GLU A 24 2.30 20.36 -17.23
C GLU A 24 2.71 19.59 -18.49
N GLU A 25 3.63 20.17 -19.26
CA GLU A 25 4.14 19.57 -20.49
C GLU A 25 4.48 18.11 -20.20
N ALA A 26 4.04 17.20 -21.08
CA ALA A 26 4.22 15.77 -20.94
C ALA A 26 5.71 15.41 -21.05
N HIS A 27 6.46 15.64 -19.98
CA HIS A 27 7.89 15.42 -19.92
C HIS A 27 8.21 13.98 -19.51
N GLY A 28 9.34 13.46 -20.02
CA GLY A 28 9.80 12.12 -19.72
C GLY A 28 9.11 11.01 -20.54
N LEU A 29 9.61 9.78 -20.41
CA LEU A 29 9.13 8.63 -21.18
C LEU A 29 7.67 8.29 -20.83
N ALA A 30 7.30 8.36 -19.55
CA ALA A 30 5.94 8.09 -19.08
C ALA A 30 4.92 9.11 -19.62
N GLY A 31 5.24 10.41 -19.58
CA GLY A 31 4.40 11.46 -20.15
C GLY A 31 4.19 11.27 -21.66
N ARG A 32 5.26 10.92 -22.41
CA ARG A 32 5.17 10.62 -23.84
C ARG A 32 4.35 9.38 -24.17
N ILE A 33 4.48 8.32 -23.38
CA ILE A 33 3.65 7.10 -23.54
C ILE A 33 2.19 7.49 -23.33
N LEU A 34 1.88 8.14 -22.22
CA LEU A 34 0.51 8.55 -21.88
C LEU A 34 -0.11 9.46 -22.93
N HIS A 35 0.64 10.45 -23.43
CA HIS A 35 0.19 11.33 -24.50
C HIS A 35 -0.13 10.56 -25.80
N ARG A 36 0.63 9.51 -26.12
CA ARG A 36 0.44 8.72 -27.35
C ARG A 36 -0.67 7.67 -27.24
N THR A 37 -0.77 6.99 -26.10
CA THR A 37 -1.69 5.87 -25.91
C THR A 37 -2.96 6.26 -25.15
N GLY A 38 -3.03 7.50 -24.67
CA GLY A 38 -4.09 7.93 -23.75
C GLY A 38 -4.16 7.05 -22.50
N PRO A 39 -5.37 6.87 -21.93
CA PRO A 39 -5.64 5.98 -20.80
C PRO A 39 -5.07 4.56 -20.89
N ALA A 40 -4.89 4.01 -22.10
CA ALA A 40 -4.32 2.67 -22.28
C ALA A 40 -2.85 2.59 -21.85
N GLY A 41 -2.14 3.73 -21.80
CA GLY A 41 -0.76 3.81 -21.30
C GLY A 41 -0.63 3.37 -19.83
N TYR A 42 -1.71 3.48 -19.06
CA TYR A 42 -1.74 2.99 -17.68
C TYR A 42 -1.63 1.47 -17.58
N LEU A 43 -2.09 0.72 -18.58
CA LEU A 43 -1.88 -0.72 -18.63
C LEU A 43 -0.38 -1.04 -18.70
N VAL A 44 0.40 -0.27 -19.47
CA VAL A 44 1.85 -0.44 -19.58
C VAL A 44 2.53 -0.19 -18.23
N PHE A 45 2.10 0.82 -17.48
CA PHE A 45 2.69 1.07 -16.16
C PHE A 45 2.34 -0.01 -15.12
N LEU A 46 1.17 -0.65 -15.25
CA LEU A 46 0.82 -1.81 -14.41
C LEU A 46 1.66 -3.06 -14.74
N LEU A 47 2.26 -3.13 -15.93
CA LEU A 47 3.21 -4.19 -16.28
C LEU A 47 4.58 -4.01 -15.61
N VAL A 48 4.95 -2.80 -15.18
CA VAL A 48 6.25 -2.54 -14.54
C VAL A 48 6.45 -3.37 -13.27
N PRO A 49 5.52 -3.38 -12.28
CA PRO A 49 5.60 -4.27 -11.13
C PRO A 49 5.77 -5.75 -11.52
N LEU A 50 5.01 -6.19 -12.52
CA LEU A 50 5.00 -7.58 -12.99
C LEU A 50 6.33 -7.96 -13.64
N ALA A 51 6.87 -7.10 -14.50
CA ALA A 51 8.15 -7.29 -15.16
C ALA A 51 9.29 -7.34 -14.13
N TYR A 52 9.26 -6.46 -13.13
CA TYR A 52 10.26 -6.45 -12.06
C TYR A 52 10.28 -7.77 -11.29
N VAL A 53 9.11 -8.25 -10.85
CA VAL A 53 8.98 -9.54 -10.16
C VAL A 53 9.39 -10.69 -11.09
N GLY A 54 8.92 -10.71 -12.33
CA GLY A 54 9.23 -11.76 -13.29
C GLY A 54 10.74 -11.88 -13.56
N ILE A 55 11.44 -10.75 -13.70
CA ILE A 55 12.88 -10.74 -13.90
C ILE A 55 13.61 -11.19 -12.63
N PHE A 56 13.42 -10.50 -11.51
CA PHE A 56 14.29 -10.67 -10.35
C PHE A 56 13.91 -11.83 -9.43
N LEU A 57 12.66 -12.29 -9.45
CA LEU A 57 12.18 -13.34 -8.56
C LEU A 57 11.84 -14.64 -9.30
N ALA A 58 11.41 -14.59 -10.56
CA ALA A 58 11.08 -15.81 -11.31
C ALA A 58 12.20 -16.27 -12.27
N THR A 59 13.00 -15.35 -12.82
CA THR A 59 13.99 -15.67 -13.87
C THR A 59 15.42 -15.80 -13.34
N ILE A 60 15.81 -14.99 -12.34
CA ILE A 60 17.15 -15.10 -11.76
C ILE A 60 17.19 -16.28 -10.78
N PRO A 61 18.12 -17.24 -10.93
CA PRO A 61 18.25 -18.35 -9.99
C PRO A 61 18.69 -17.80 -8.64
N LEU A 62 17.82 -17.92 -7.63
CA LEU A 62 18.07 -17.37 -6.29
C LEU A 62 19.16 -18.15 -5.55
N GLY A 63 19.46 -19.37 -6.00
CA GLY A 63 20.37 -20.27 -5.33
C GLY A 63 19.64 -21.08 -4.25
N ASP A 64 20.37 -21.96 -3.59
CA ASP A 64 19.81 -22.91 -2.64
C ASP A 64 19.73 -22.28 -1.23
N PRO A 65 18.52 -22.03 -0.67
CA PRO A 65 18.36 -21.46 0.66
C PRO A 65 18.84 -22.40 1.77
N GLU A 66 18.95 -23.70 1.52
CA GLU A 66 19.38 -24.71 2.49
C GLU A 66 20.91 -24.87 2.50
N ALA A 67 21.58 -24.42 1.46
CA ALA A 67 23.02 -24.53 1.34
C ALA A 67 23.72 -23.56 2.32
N LYS A 68 24.48 -24.12 3.26
CA LYS A 68 25.23 -23.35 4.29
C LYS A 68 26.42 -22.57 3.74
N ASN A 69 26.79 -22.75 2.48
CA ASN A 69 27.92 -22.09 1.86
C ASN A 69 27.48 -20.81 1.13
N PHE A 70 28.17 -19.70 1.40
CA PHE A 70 27.90 -18.40 0.77
C PHE A 70 27.82 -18.48 -0.77
N ARG A 71 28.64 -19.33 -1.41
CA ARG A 71 28.67 -19.51 -2.86
C ARG A 71 27.30 -19.88 -3.44
N SER A 72 26.53 -20.72 -2.75
CA SER A 72 25.22 -21.16 -3.22
C SER A 72 24.12 -20.12 -3.01
N GLN A 73 24.36 -19.10 -2.18
CA GLN A 73 23.42 -18.01 -1.88
C GLN A 73 23.88 -16.66 -2.45
N ALA A 74 25.05 -16.61 -3.10
CA ALA A 74 25.69 -15.37 -3.51
C ALA A 74 24.82 -14.52 -4.44
N VAL A 75 24.02 -15.15 -5.33
CA VAL A 75 23.11 -14.42 -6.22
C VAL A 75 21.99 -13.76 -5.43
N PHE A 76 21.38 -14.46 -4.48
CA PHE A 76 20.36 -13.86 -3.61
C PHE A 76 20.95 -12.70 -2.79
N VAL A 77 22.11 -12.91 -2.16
CA VAL A 77 22.72 -11.95 -1.22
C VAL A 77 23.30 -10.72 -1.93
N LEU A 78 23.93 -10.88 -3.09
CA LEU A 78 24.64 -9.81 -3.79
C LEU A 78 23.80 -9.16 -4.90
N VAL A 79 22.80 -9.85 -5.43
CA VAL A 79 22.00 -9.36 -6.57
C VAL A 79 20.55 -9.17 -6.16
N THR A 80 19.82 -10.26 -5.91
CA THR A 80 18.36 -10.18 -5.80
C THR A 80 17.90 -9.34 -4.61
N ASN A 81 18.38 -9.63 -3.40
CA ASN A 81 17.97 -8.92 -2.19
C ASN A 81 18.39 -7.43 -2.22
N PRO A 82 19.66 -7.07 -2.52
CA PRO A 82 20.05 -5.67 -2.64
C PRO A 82 19.27 -4.92 -3.72
N VAL A 83 18.97 -5.54 -4.87
CA VAL A 83 18.18 -4.90 -5.94
C VAL A 83 16.75 -4.62 -5.48
N ILE A 84 16.09 -5.59 -4.84
CA ILE A 84 14.75 -5.43 -4.24
C ILE A 84 14.74 -4.27 -3.23
N MET A 85 15.69 -4.25 -2.30
CA MET A 85 15.76 -3.21 -1.28
C MET A 85 16.11 -1.84 -1.85
N SER A 86 16.94 -1.79 -2.91
CA SER A 86 17.24 -0.57 -3.65
C SER A 86 16.00 -0.01 -4.35
N ALA A 87 15.18 -0.88 -4.96
CA ALA A 87 13.91 -0.46 -5.54
C ALA A 87 12.95 0.08 -4.48
N ILE A 88 12.84 -0.58 -3.32
CA ILE A 88 12.05 -0.09 -2.18
C ILE A 88 12.55 1.29 -1.73
N SER A 89 13.86 1.47 -1.59
CA SER A 89 14.49 2.75 -1.24
C SER A 89 14.14 3.86 -2.23
N TYR A 90 14.21 3.57 -3.53
CA TYR A 90 13.83 4.52 -4.57
C TYR A 90 12.37 4.96 -4.44
N LEU A 91 11.47 4.03 -4.12
CA LEU A 91 10.04 4.31 -3.93
C LEU A 91 9.80 5.12 -2.64
N TYR A 92 10.61 4.93 -1.60
CA TYR A 92 10.57 5.74 -0.39
C TYR A 92 11.08 7.16 -0.56
N ALA A 93 12.18 7.34 -1.28
CA ALA A 93 12.62 8.66 -1.71
C ALA A 93 11.50 9.30 -2.55
N SER A 94 10.90 8.56 -3.50
CA SER A 94 9.78 9.02 -4.33
C SER A 94 8.65 9.61 -3.50
N THR A 95 8.20 8.88 -2.49
CA THR A 95 7.16 9.32 -1.55
C THR A 95 7.59 10.51 -0.69
N TYR A 96 8.85 10.56 -0.24
CA TYR A 96 9.38 11.69 0.54
C TYR A 96 9.24 13.02 -0.21
N TYR A 97 9.68 13.05 -1.47
CA TYR A 97 9.59 14.25 -2.29
C TYR A 97 8.14 14.60 -2.65
N GLY A 98 7.27 13.58 -2.84
CA GLY A 98 5.82 13.77 -2.98
C GLY A 98 5.16 14.44 -1.77
N PHE A 99 5.56 14.06 -0.56
CA PHE A 99 5.07 14.69 0.67
C PHE A 99 5.53 16.14 0.86
N HIS A 100 6.55 16.59 0.14
CA HIS A 100 7.10 17.94 0.26
C HIS A 100 6.89 18.78 -1.01
N GLU A 101 5.95 18.39 -1.86
CA GLU A 101 5.55 19.12 -3.08
C GLU A 101 6.70 19.36 -4.06
N ARG A 102 7.78 18.59 -3.96
CA ARG A 102 8.92 18.63 -4.89
C ARG A 102 8.67 17.57 -5.96
N VAL A 103 7.99 17.97 -7.03
CA VAL A 103 7.33 17.03 -7.95
C VAL A 103 8.29 16.44 -8.99
N ARG A 104 8.37 15.10 -9.02
CA ARG A 104 8.15 14.19 -10.17
C ARG A 104 8.55 12.75 -9.76
N PRO A 105 7.62 11.77 -9.67
CA PRO A 105 8.00 10.39 -9.45
C PRO A 105 8.87 9.90 -10.61
N PHE A 106 9.81 9.01 -10.31
CA PHE A 106 10.75 8.46 -11.28
C PHE A 106 11.81 9.41 -11.86
N HIS A 107 11.93 10.64 -11.35
CA HIS A 107 12.97 11.61 -11.75
C HIS A 107 14.06 11.82 -10.70
N GLN A 108 14.12 10.93 -9.72
CA GLN A 108 14.99 11.12 -8.56
C GLN A 108 16.40 10.64 -8.84
N SER A 109 17.34 11.21 -8.09
CA SER A 109 18.72 10.75 -8.08
C SER A 109 18.76 9.26 -7.78
N LEU A 110 19.53 8.51 -8.59
CA LEU A 110 19.86 7.11 -8.31
C LEU A 110 20.75 6.97 -7.06
N GLY A 111 21.11 8.07 -6.38
CA GLY A 111 21.88 8.04 -5.15
C GLY A 111 21.22 7.23 -4.03
N ALA A 112 19.89 7.33 -3.83
CA ALA A 112 19.15 6.52 -2.86
C ALA A 112 19.32 5.01 -3.12
N PRO A 113 18.93 4.48 -4.30
CA PRO A 113 19.08 3.06 -4.59
C PRO A 113 20.53 2.60 -4.56
N ILE A 114 21.50 3.38 -5.05
CA ILE A 114 22.93 3.02 -4.98
C ILE A 114 23.39 2.93 -3.52
N THR A 115 23.01 3.90 -2.67
CA THR A 115 23.39 3.91 -1.25
C THR A 115 22.85 2.68 -0.55
N VAL A 116 21.57 2.34 -0.78
CA VAL A 116 20.96 1.16 -0.17
C VAL A 116 21.54 -0.13 -0.72
N TYR A 117 21.81 -0.24 -2.03
CA TYR A 117 22.47 -1.41 -2.61
C TYR A 117 23.81 -1.69 -1.91
N LEU A 118 24.65 -0.67 -1.75
CA LEU A 118 25.94 -0.80 -1.09
C LEU A 118 25.79 -1.16 0.39
N ALA A 119 24.85 -0.51 1.10
CA ALA A 119 24.58 -0.81 2.50
C ALA A 119 24.09 -2.26 2.69
N GLU A 120 23.19 -2.74 1.83
CA GLU A 120 22.71 -4.12 1.83
C GLU A 120 23.85 -5.11 1.63
N VAL A 121 24.69 -4.91 0.62
CA VAL A 121 25.84 -5.81 0.38
C VAL A 121 26.78 -5.83 1.59
N VAL A 122 27.09 -4.66 2.16
CA VAL A 122 28.01 -4.52 3.31
C VAL A 122 27.44 -5.16 4.58
N VAL A 123 26.12 -5.06 4.82
CA VAL A 123 25.49 -5.60 6.03
C VAL A 123 25.12 -7.07 5.87
N MET A 124 24.52 -7.44 4.75
CA MET A 124 24.00 -8.79 4.55
C MET A 124 25.12 -9.80 4.26
N THR A 125 26.20 -9.42 3.56
CA THR A 125 27.29 -10.36 3.26
C THR A 125 27.92 -10.97 4.54
N PRO A 126 28.36 -10.18 5.54
CA PRO A 126 28.88 -10.74 6.78
C PRO A 126 27.85 -11.59 7.54
N ILE A 127 26.58 -11.17 7.55
CA ILE A 127 25.49 -11.90 8.19
C ILE A 127 25.33 -13.29 7.53
N TYR A 128 25.26 -13.35 6.21
CA TYR A 128 25.13 -14.62 5.49
C TYR A 128 26.39 -15.49 5.58
N VAL A 129 27.59 -14.90 5.63
CA VAL A 129 28.84 -15.65 5.82
C VAL A 129 28.93 -16.25 7.23
N THR A 130 28.40 -15.57 8.26
CA THR A 130 28.54 -15.99 9.66
C THR A 130 27.37 -16.80 10.18
N LEU A 131 26.14 -16.42 9.83
CA LEU A 131 24.90 -17.02 10.34
C LEU A 131 24.18 -17.88 9.27
N GLY A 132 24.52 -17.71 7.99
CA GLY A 132 23.75 -18.28 6.89
C GLY A 132 22.38 -17.59 6.71
N ALA A 133 21.49 -18.22 5.96
CA ALA A 133 20.10 -17.78 5.83
C ALA A 133 19.33 -18.03 7.15
N PHE A 134 18.59 -17.03 7.62
CA PHE A 134 17.75 -17.11 8.82
C PHE A 134 16.45 -16.30 8.64
N GLU A 135 15.43 -16.59 9.45
CA GLU A 135 14.04 -16.14 9.16
C GLU A 135 13.85 -14.62 9.18
N LEU A 136 14.68 -13.90 9.95
CA LEU A 136 14.58 -12.45 10.10
C LEU A 136 15.47 -11.67 9.12
N ALA A 137 16.20 -12.33 8.23
CA ALA A 137 17.12 -11.68 7.29
C ALA A 137 16.43 -10.64 6.41
N ILE A 138 15.19 -10.91 5.97
CA ILE A 138 14.42 -9.97 5.15
C ILE A 138 13.98 -8.74 5.95
N PHE A 139 13.67 -8.89 7.23
CA PHE A 139 13.36 -7.76 8.11
C PHE A 139 14.58 -6.91 8.37
N VAL A 140 15.75 -7.53 8.55
CA VAL A 140 17.03 -6.81 8.67
C VAL A 140 17.31 -6.01 7.39
N SER A 141 17.18 -6.64 6.22
CA SER A 141 17.34 -5.98 4.92
C SER A 141 16.35 -4.81 4.79
N TYR A 142 15.08 -5.03 5.11
CA TYR A 142 14.08 -3.96 5.06
C TYR A 142 14.42 -2.77 5.98
N VAL A 143 14.95 -3.03 7.19
CA VAL A 143 15.45 -1.99 8.10
C VAL A 143 16.68 -1.28 7.52
N VAL A 144 17.61 -2.00 6.90
CA VAL A 144 18.78 -1.42 6.21
C VAL A 144 18.33 -0.50 5.08
N ALA A 145 17.34 -0.91 4.27
CA ALA A 145 16.76 -0.09 3.21
C ALA A 145 16.16 1.22 3.76
N VAL A 146 15.40 1.16 4.86
CA VAL A 146 14.82 2.34 5.50
C VAL A 146 15.91 3.26 6.04
N ILE A 147 16.87 2.72 6.80
CA ILE A 147 17.97 3.49 7.39
C ILE A 147 18.86 4.11 6.31
N GLY A 148 19.22 3.35 5.27
CA GLY A 148 20.03 3.84 4.16
C GLY A 148 19.33 4.95 3.39
N THR A 149 18.01 4.84 3.17
CA THR A 149 17.21 5.92 2.56
C THR A 149 17.20 7.17 3.44
N TYR A 150 17.06 7.02 4.76
CA TYR A 150 17.08 8.13 5.71
C TYR A 150 18.41 8.89 5.66
N PHE A 151 19.53 8.17 5.73
CA PHE A 151 20.86 8.76 5.66
C PHE A 151 21.12 9.41 4.31
N PHE A 152 20.73 8.77 3.21
CA PHE A 152 20.86 9.37 1.89
C PHE A 152 20.16 10.73 1.80
N LEU A 153 18.91 10.83 2.26
CA LEU A 153 18.16 12.09 2.18
C LEU A 153 18.84 13.21 2.99
N ILE A 154 19.39 12.90 4.17
CA ILE A 154 20.16 13.87 4.96
C ILE A 154 21.43 14.30 4.23
N LEU A 155 22.19 13.35 3.69
CA LEU A 155 23.44 13.61 2.96
C LEU A 155 23.19 14.38 1.66
N ALA A 156 22.03 14.18 1.03
CA ALA A 156 21.57 14.94 -0.13
C ALA A 156 21.19 16.40 0.20
N GLY A 157 21.31 16.82 1.47
CA GLY A 157 21.06 18.19 1.92
C GLY A 157 19.60 18.46 2.29
N GLU A 158 18.76 17.43 2.44
CA GLU A 158 17.37 17.64 2.84
C GLU A 158 17.25 18.06 4.32
N PRO A 159 16.33 18.98 4.66
CA PRO A 159 16.18 19.43 6.03
C PRO A 159 15.85 18.27 6.98
N GLN A 160 16.75 18.00 7.93
CA GLN A 160 16.62 16.89 8.88
C GLN A 160 15.25 16.82 9.58
N PRO A 161 14.60 17.93 10.01
CA PRO A 161 13.27 17.87 10.61
C PRO A 161 12.19 17.32 9.67
N LYS A 162 12.27 17.65 8.38
CA LYS A 162 11.33 17.18 7.35
C LYS A 162 11.50 15.68 7.07
N VAL A 163 12.76 15.24 6.92
CA VAL A 163 13.11 13.83 6.77
C VAL A 163 12.64 13.04 7.99
N ARG A 164 13.02 13.45 9.21
CA ARG A 164 12.60 12.81 10.45
C ARG A 164 11.08 12.73 10.58
N SER A 165 10.36 13.81 10.26
CA SER A 165 8.89 13.81 10.31
C SER A 165 8.29 12.76 9.38
N MET A 166 8.79 12.64 8.15
CA MET A 166 8.30 11.65 7.18
C MET A 166 8.52 10.23 7.68
N PHE A 167 9.73 9.92 8.17
CA PHE A 167 10.04 8.58 8.65
C PHE A 167 9.20 8.19 9.89
N LEU A 168 9.05 9.10 10.85
CA LEU A 168 8.25 8.82 12.05
C LEU A 168 6.76 8.68 11.75
N ARG A 169 6.22 9.49 10.83
CA ARG A 169 4.78 9.53 10.53
C ARG A 169 4.37 8.47 9.51
N PHE A 170 5.25 8.10 8.57
CA PHE A 170 4.96 7.16 7.49
C PHE A 170 5.69 5.83 7.63
N GLN A 171 7.03 5.84 7.69
CA GLN A 171 7.82 4.61 7.66
C GLN A 171 7.62 3.73 8.89
N VAL A 172 7.58 4.33 10.10
CA VAL A 172 7.37 3.55 11.33
C VAL A 172 6.01 2.83 11.33
N PRO A 173 4.86 3.50 11.08
CA PRO A 173 3.58 2.80 10.93
C PRO A 173 3.58 1.75 9.82
N LEU A 174 4.27 2.01 8.70
CA LEU A 174 4.39 1.06 7.60
C LEU A 174 5.13 -0.20 8.02
N ILE A 175 6.29 -0.08 8.69
CA ILE A 175 7.05 -1.23 9.20
C ILE A 175 6.22 -2.07 10.18
N LEU A 176 5.55 -1.41 11.14
CA LEU A 176 4.70 -2.09 12.12
C LEU A 176 3.54 -2.82 11.44
N PHE A 177 2.92 -2.20 10.45
CA PHE A 177 1.82 -2.80 9.70
C PHE A 177 2.29 -3.97 8.83
N THR A 178 3.43 -3.85 8.15
CA THR A 178 4.04 -4.92 7.37
C THR A 178 4.40 -6.12 8.27
N ALA A 179 4.96 -5.88 9.45
CA ALA A 179 5.23 -6.95 10.42
C ALA A 179 3.92 -7.65 10.85
N ALA A 180 2.85 -6.89 11.12
CA ALA A 180 1.55 -7.47 11.44
C ALA A 180 0.94 -8.26 10.28
N ALA A 181 1.07 -7.79 9.04
CA ALA A 181 0.62 -8.51 7.85
C ALA A 181 1.42 -9.79 7.61
N ALA A 182 2.73 -9.76 7.85
CA ALA A 182 3.60 -10.93 7.79
C ALA A 182 3.22 -11.98 8.85
N SER A 183 3.01 -11.54 10.10
CA SER A 183 2.53 -12.40 11.19
C SER A 183 1.14 -12.98 10.90
N TYR A 184 0.26 -12.19 10.28
CA TYR A 184 -1.03 -12.69 9.80
C TYR A 184 -0.85 -13.88 8.85
N THR A 185 0.04 -13.79 7.85
CA THR A 185 0.23 -14.90 6.91
C THR A 185 0.87 -16.12 7.56
N ILE A 186 1.74 -15.96 8.56
CA ILE A 186 2.25 -17.09 9.35
C ILE A 186 1.09 -17.75 10.11
N ALA A 187 0.34 -16.97 10.89
CA ALA A 187 -0.77 -17.47 11.69
C ALA A 187 -1.87 -18.12 10.82
N TYR A 188 -2.09 -17.58 9.62
CA TYR A 188 -3.11 -18.06 8.70
C TYR A 188 -2.85 -19.49 8.22
N ARG A 189 -1.57 -19.89 8.09
CA ARG A 189 -1.18 -21.25 7.65
C ARG A 189 -1.54 -22.31 8.69
N GLU A 190 -1.28 -22.00 9.94
CA GLU A 190 -1.44 -22.94 11.06
C GLU A 190 -2.85 -22.90 11.67
N ALA A 191 -3.67 -21.93 11.27
CA ALA A 191 -5.00 -21.75 11.80
C ALA A 191 -6.00 -22.78 11.24
N SER A 192 -6.93 -23.21 12.11
CA SER A 192 -8.12 -23.94 11.69
C SER A 192 -8.99 -23.10 10.73
N PRO A 193 -9.94 -23.71 9.98
CA PRO A 193 -10.81 -22.96 9.07
C PRO A 193 -11.56 -21.79 9.75
N ALA A 194 -12.01 -21.98 11.00
CA ALA A 194 -12.64 -20.91 11.78
C ALA A 194 -11.62 -19.81 12.16
N GLY A 195 -10.41 -20.21 12.55
CA GLY A 195 -9.32 -19.29 12.84
C GLY A 195 -8.91 -18.45 11.63
N GLN A 196 -8.82 -19.05 10.43
CA GLN A 196 -8.55 -18.35 9.17
C GLN A 196 -9.61 -17.26 8.89
N GLY A 197 -10.89 -17.59 9.08
CA GLY A 197 -11.99 -16.62 8.96
C GLY A 197 -11.86 -15.46 9.96
N GLY A 198 -11.54 -15.75 11.22
CA GLY A 198 -11.31 -14.74 12.25
C GLY A 198 -10.11 -13.83 11.95
N LEU A 199 -9.00 -14.41 11.49
CA LEU A 199 -7.79 -13.66 11.11
C LEU A 199 -8.06 -12.68 9.96
N VAL A 200 -8.88 -13.05 8.97
CA VAL A 200 -9.26 -12.16 7.87
C VAL A 200 -10.00 -10.93 8.38
N ILE A 201 -10.95 -11.13 9.30
CA ILE A 201 -11.70 -10.04 9.92
C ILE A 201 -10.75 -9.15 10.75
N ALA A 202 -9.85 -9.78 11.51
CA ALA A 202 -8.86 -9.06 12.32
C ALA A 202 -7.94 -8.19 11.45
N LEU A 203 -7.44 -8.72 10.33
CA LEU A 203 -6.60 -7.95 9.39
C LEU A 203 -7.38 -6.79 8.76
N ALA A 204 -8.65 -7.01 8.36
CA ALA A 204 -9.49 -5.96 7.81
C ALA A 204 -9.73 -4.82 8.84
N PHE A 205 -9.96 -5.18 10.10
CA PHE A 205 -10.15 -4.23 11.20
C PHE A 205 -8.85 -3.47 11.53
N LEU A 206 -7.72 -4.17 11.61
CA LEU A 206 -6.41 -3.56 11.81
C LEU A 206 -6.09 -2.57 10.68
N THR A 207 -6.31 -2.97 9.43
CA THR A 207 -6.13 -2.11 8.26
C THR A 207 -7.00 -0.85 8.36
N PHE A 208 -8.25 -1.00 8.77
CA PHE A 208 -9.14 0.15 8.98
C PHE A 208 -8.58 1.11 10.04
N ILE A 209 -8.12 0.62 11.19
CA ILE A 209 -7.51 1.44 12.25
C ILE A 209 -6.26 2.15 11.74
N VAL A 210 -5.32 1.41 11.16
CA VAL A 210 -4.04 1.95 10.69
C VAL A 210 -4.25 3.03 9.64
N ARG A 211 -5.19 2.86 8.71
CA ARG A 211 -5.53 3.90 7.72
C ARG A 211 -6.04 5.17 8.38
N ARG A 212 -6.87 5.06 9.43
CA ARG A 212 -7.41 6.22 10.16
C ARG A 212 -6.32 6.94 10.97
N VAL A 213 -5.48 6.20 11.67
CA VAL A 213 -4.33 6.75 12.42
C VAL A 213 -3.35 7.41 11.46
N SER A 214 -2.96 6.72 10.39
CA SER A 214 -2.01 7.22 9.40
C SER A 214 -2.49 8.52 8.76
N LEU A 215 -3.79 8.63 8.43
CA LEU A 215 -4.34 9.87 7.90
C LEU A 215 -4.13 11.06 8.85
N SER A 216 -4.35 10.89 10.16
CA SER A 216 -4.07 11.95 11.13
C SER A 216 -2.57 12.26 11.28
N LEU A 217 -1.70 11.25 11.09
CA LEU A 217 -0.26 11.48 11.08
C LEU A 217 0.17 12.30 9.87
N TYR A 218 -0.56 12.23 8.75
CA TYR A 218 -0.26 12.93 7.50
C TYR A 218 -0.88 14.32 7.36
N ASP A 219 -1.48 14.87 8.43
CA ASP A 219 -2.02 16.23 8.44
C ASP A 219 -1.03 17.33 7.98
N PRO A 220 0.30 17.23 8.19
CA PRO A 220 1.24 18.23 7.66
C PRO A 220 1.49 18.14 6.14
N TYR A 221 1.07 17.06 5.48
CA TYR A 221 1.40 16.77 4.08
C TYR A 221 0.25 17.13 3.12
N PRO A 222 0.51 17.23 1.80
CA PRO A 222 -0.52 17.50 0.81
C PRO A 222 -1.67 16.49 0.88
N LEU A 223 -2.91 16.97 0.85
CA LEU A 223 -4.11 16.15 1.08
C LEU A 223 -4.20 14.98 0.09
N ASP A 224 -3.86 15.20 -1.17
CA ASP A 224 -3.97 14.18 -2.21
C ASP A 224 -2.97 13.04 -2.00
N ILE A 225 -1.72 13.35 -1.65
CA ILE A 225 -0.72 12.33 -1.35
C ILE A 225 -1.04 11.65 -0.02
N ALA A 226 -1.44 12.40 1.02
CA ALA A 226 -1.83 11.84 2.31
C ALA A 226 -2.99 10.84 2.18
N THR A 227 -4.02 11.18 1.41
CA THR A 227 -5.17 10.29 1.17
C THR A 227 -4.86 9.14 0.23
N LEU A 228 -3.96 9.32 -0.75
CA LEU A 228 -3.49 8.23 -1.59
C LEU A 228 -2.68 7.22 -0.77
N VAL A 229 -1.74 7.67 0.06
CA VAL A 229 -0.92 6.80 0.91
C VAL A 229 -1.78 6.11 1.97
N ALA A 230 -2.61 6.85 2.72
CA ALA A 230 -3.51 6.25 3.70
C ALA A 230 -4.63 5.40 3.08
N GLY A 231 -5.02 5.69 1.84
CA GLY A 231 -6.14 5.05 1.16
C GLY A 231 -5.76 3.79 0.39
N LEU A 232 -4.68 3.86 -0.38
CA LEU A 232 -4.22 2.82 -1.28
C LEU A 232 -3.05 2.02 -0.69
N TRP A 233 -2.04 2.67 -0.10
CA TRP A 233 -0.80 1.97 0.31
C TRP A 233 -1.08 0.87 1.33
N PHE A 234 -1.64 1.22 2.49
CA PHE A 234 -1.94 0.25 3.55
C PHE A 234 -3.03 -0.75 3.14
N GLN A 235 -4.04 -0.30 2.39
CA GLN A 235 -5.10 -1.19 1.91
C GLN A 235 -4.53 -2.25 0.95
N ASN A 236 -3.62 -1.86 0.06
CA ASN A 236 -3.04 -2.75 -0.93
C ASN A 236 -2.03 -3.73 -0.34
N ILE A 237 -1.27 -3.33 0.69
CA ILE A 237 -0.48 -4.30 1.47
C ILE A 237 -1.41 -5.37 2.07
N SER A 238 -2.48 -4.96 2.77
CA SER A 238 -3.44 -5.93 3.33
C SER A 238 -4.00 -6.87 2.26
N ASP A 239 -4.48 -6.31 1.15
CA ASP A 239 -5.13 -7.09 0.09
C ASP A 239 -4.14 -8.04 -0.59
N LEU A 240 -2.88 -7.64 -0.78
CA LEU A 240 -1.83 -8.51 -1.33
C LEU A 240 -1.47 -9.66 -0.40
N PHE A 241 -1.21 -9.39 0.89
CA PHE A 241 -0.90 -10.45 1.87
C PHE A 241 -2.06 -11.43 2.03
N GLN A 242 -3.30 -10.93 2.01
CA GLN A 242 -4.49 -11.78 2.04
C GLN A 242 -4.62 -12.64 0.77
N THR A 243 -4.43 -12.03 -0.41
CA THR A 243 -4.55 -12.74 -1.71
C THR A 243 -3.48 -13.80 -1.88
N LEU A 244 -2.23 -13.49 -1.49
CA LEU A 244 -1.12 -14.44 -1.53
C LEU A 244 -1.27 -15.59 -0.52
N ALA A 245 -2.18 -15.48 0.46
CA ALA A 245 -2.52 -16.55 1.38
C ALA A 245 -3.65 -17.48 0.86
N PHE A 246 -4.34 -17.15 -0.25
CA PHE A 246 -5.44 -17.96 -0.79
C PHE A 246 -5.12 -19.44 -1.03
N PRO A 247 -3.92 -19.79 -1.54
CA PRO A 247 -3.56 -21.19 -1.76
C PRO A 247 -3.52 -22.05 -0.49
N GLN A 248 -3.42 -21.42 0.69
CA GLN A 248 -3.34 -22.09 2.00
C GLN A 248 -4.73 -22.21 2.67
N VAL A 249 -5.81 -21.89 1.96
CA VAL A 249 -7.15 -21.94 2.50
C VAL A 249 -7.53 -23.38 2.84
N ALA A 250 -7.81 -23.63 4.12
CA ALA A 250 -8.07 -24.98 4.63
C ALA A 250 -9.42 -25.55 4.18
N SER A 251 -10.38 -24.70 3.80
CA SER A 251 -11.67 -25.17 3.26
C SER A 251 -12.39 -24.11 2.41
N PRO A 252 -13.25 -24.53 1.46
CA PRO A 252 -14.03 -23.60 0.65
C PRO A 252 -14.89 -22.59 1.45
N LYS A 253 -15.28 -22.94 2.69
CA LYS A 253 -16.04 -22.06 3.58
C LYS A 253 -15.26 -20.80 3.97
N VAL A 254 -13.93 -20.87 4.01
CA VAL A 254 -13.07 -19.71 4.33
C VAL A 254 -13.08 -18.70 3.19
N PHE A 255 -13.17 -19.13 1.93
CA PHE A 255 -13.37 -18.22 0.79
C PHE A 255 -14.68 -17.43 0.91
N ALA A 256 -15.74 -18.03 1.46
CA ALA A 256 -16.96 -17.31 1.78
C ALA A 256 -16.74 -16.28 2.89
N ALA A 257 -15.99 -16.61 3.96
CA ALA A 257 -15.64 -15.66 5.01
C ALA A 257 -14.82 -14.47 4.47
N ILE A 258 -13.84 -14.74 3.61
CA ILE A 258 -13.06 -13.70 2.91
C ILE A 258 -13.98 -12.79 2.09
N TRP A 259 -14.87 -13.40 1.30
CA TRP A 259 -15.81 -12.68 0.47
C TRP A 259 -16.74 -11.80 1.30
N VAL A 260 -17.30 -12.33 2.39
CA VAL A 260 -18.17 -11.62 3.31
C VAL A 260 -17.43 -10.45 3.97
N ALA A 261 -16.26 -10.69 4.55
CA ALA A 261 -15.47 -9.64 5.20
C ALA A 261 -15.13 -8.50 4.23
N ASN A 262 -14.75 -8.83 3.01
CA ASN A 262 -14.43 -7.82 2.01
C ASN A 262 -15.66 -7.06 1.50
N SER A 263 -16.79 -7.75 1.34
CA SER A 263 -18.08 -7.15 0.99
C SER A 263 -18.54 -6.17 2.05
N PHE A 264 -18.48 -6.55 3.33
CA PHE A 264 -18.77 -5.65 4.45
C PHE A 264 -17.85 -4.45 4.47
N GLY A 265 -16.55 -4.62 4.19
CA GLY A 265 -15.65 -3.48 4.07
C GLY A 265 -16.01 -2.53 2.92
N ASN A 266 -16.48 -3.04 1.78
CA ASN A 266 -16.96 -2.20 0.67
C ASN A 266 -18.27 -1.46 1.03
N ILE A 267 -19.23 -2.17 1.62
CA ILE A 267 -20.52 -1.61 2.05
C ILE A 267 -20.32 -0.59 3.17
N SER A 268 -19.41 -0.83 4.12
CA SER A 268 -19.16 0.09 5.23
C SER A 268 -18.65 1.45 4.74
N LEU A 269 -17.80 1.49 3.71
CA LEU A 269 -17.37 2.76 3.10
C LEU A 269 -18.54 3.55 2.50
N LEU A 270 -19.52 2.88 1.91
CA LEU A 270 -20.76 3.52 1.45
C LEU A 270 -21.64 3.94 2.64
N GLY A 271 -21.72 3.12 3.68
CA GLY A 271 -22.41 3.41 4.94
C GLY A 271 -21.85 4.65 5.64
N PHE A 272 -20.54 4.88 5.56
CA PHE A 272 -19.90 6.06 6.11
C PHE A 272 -20.30 7.37 5.40
N LEU A 273 -20.95 7.30 4.25
CA LEU A 273 -21.49 8.49 3.57
C LEU A 273 -22.83 8.94 4.16
N THR A 274 -23.49 8.07 4.94
CA THR A 274 -24.81 8.33 5.48
C THR A 274 -24.79 9.44 6.52
N LYS A 275 -25.89 10.18 6.58
CA LYS A 275 -26.12 11.23 7.59
C LYS A 275 -26.01 10.67 9.01
N ALA A 276 -26.56 9.49 9.27
CA ALA A 276 -26.49 8.85 10.59
C ALA A 276 -25.04 8.60 11.05
N TRP A 277 -24.18 8.15 10.14
CA TRP A 277 -22.76 7.99 10.46
C TRP A 277 -22.07 9.33 10.72
N ILE A 278 -22.20 10.29 9.79
CA ILE A 278 -21.50 11.58 9.86
C ILE A 278 -21.93 12.41 11.07
N PHE A 279 -23.23 12.38 11.39
CA PHE A 279 -23.84 13.27 12.37
C PHE A 279 -24.01 12.66 13.76
N THR A 280 -24.14 11.34 13.86
CA THR A 280 -24.44 10.69 15.13
C THR A 280 -23.30 9.79 15.54
N LEU A 281 -23.02 8.74 14.77
CA LEU A 281 -22.14 7.68 15.23
C LEU A 281 -20.66 8.09 15.26
N ARG A 282 -20.17 8.82 14.25
CA ARG A 282 -18.77 9.27 14.19
C ARG A 282 -18.44 10.28 15.30
N PRO A 283 -19.19 11.38 15.51
CA PRO A 283 -18.90 12.32 16.59
C PRO A 283 -18.96 11.63 17.95
N TRP A 284 -19.97 10.78 18.17
CA TRP A 284 -20.12 9.97 19.38
C TRP A 284 -18.92 9.05 19.62
N LEU A 285 -18.45 8.33 18.60
CA LEU A 285 -17.30 7.44 18.74
C LEU A 285 -16.02 8.25 19.02
N LYS A 286 -15.82 9.35 18.28
CA LYS A 286 -14.64 10.20 18.45
C LYS A 286 -14.58 10.79 19.86
N SER A 287 -15.72 11.21 20.40
CA SER A 287 -15.78 11.73 21.76
C SER A 287 -15.55 10.68 22.83
N HIS A 288 -16.16 9.51 22.71
CA HIS A 288 -15.96 8.44 23.68
C HIS A 288 -14.50 8.01 23.69
N VAL A 289 -13.88 7.82 22.52
CA VAL A 289 -12.47 7.44 22.42
C VAL A 289 -11.56 8.53 23.00
N LEU A 290 -11.73 9.80 22.59
CA LEU A 290 -10.91 10.90 23.11
C LEU A 290 -11.12 11.13 24.60
N GLY A 291 -12.36 11.03 25.08
CA GLY A 291 -12.72 11.16 26.47
C GLY A 291 -12.10 10.07 27.32
N TRP A 292 -12.11 8.82 26.84
CA TRP A 292 -11.44 7.70 27.51
C TRP A 292 -9.93 7.94 27.65
N PHE A 293 -9.26 8.44 26.61
CA PHE A 293 -7.83 8.77 26.67
C PHE A 293 -7.50 10.00 27.52
N LYS A 294 -8.45 10.94 27.66
CA LYS A 294 -8.29 12.16 28.46
C LYS A 294 -8.84 12.05 29.88
N CYS A 295 -9.38 10.88 30.25
CA CYS A 295 -10.16 10.70 31.48
C CYS A 295 -11.30 11.74 31.63
N ASP A 296 -11.87 12.20 30.52
CA ASP A 296 -12.95 13.17 30.46
C ASP A 296 -14.19 12.49 29.86
N PHE A 297 -15.18 12.22 30.69
CA PHE A 297 -16.42 11.53 30.30
C PHE A 297 -17.58 12.49 30.06
N SER A 298 -17.30 13.79 29.94
CA SER A 298 -18.33 14.77 29.60
C SER A 298 -18.96 14.45 28.24
N THR A 299 -20.29 14.57 28.16
CA THR A 299 -21.01 14.38 26.90
C THR A 299 -20.72 15.59 26.01
N PRO A 300 -20.03 15.44 24.87
CA PRO A 300 -19.73 16.58 24.04
C PRO A 300 -20.99 17.07 23.35
N GLU A 301 -21.04 18.38 23.15
CA GLU A 301 -22.04 18.96 22.29
C GLU A 301 -21.93 18.41 20.86
N PRO A 302 -23.06 18.12 20.21
CA PRO A 302 -23.06 17.70 18.83
C PRO A 302 -22.41 18.80 17.98
N PRO A 303 -21.45 18.46 17.09
CA PRO A 303 -20.77 19.47 16.29
C PRO A 303 -21.78 20.20 15.39
N VAL A 304 -21.64 21.53 15.30
CA VAL A 304 -22.41 22.32 14.34
C VAL A 304 -21.94 21.95 12.94
N PHE A 305 -22.85 21.40 12.13
CA PHE A 305 -22.49 20.87 10.82
C PHE A 305 -22.35 21.97 9.80
N ASP A 306 -21.23 21.92 9.08
CA ASP A 306 -20.97 22.80 7.97
C ASP A 306 -21.34 22.08 6.66
N PHE A 307 -22.41 22.56 6.02
CA PHE A 307 -22.87 22.08 4.72
C PHE A 307 -22.24 22.85 3.56
N SER A 308 -21.41 23.85 3.85
CA SER A 308 -20.61 24.50 2.81
C SER A 308 -19.67 23.49 2.16
N TYR A 309 -19.26 23.79 0.93
CA TYR A 309 -18.27 23.00 0.24
C TYR A 309 -16.92 23.71 0.36
N ASP A 310 -16.01 23.11 1.13
CA ASP A 310 -14.61 23.52 1.18
C ASP A 310 -13.75 22.47 0.46
N PHE A 311 -13.11 22.88 -0.63
CA PHE A 311 -12.24 22.00 -1.41
C PHE A 311 -10.92 21.66 -0.69
N ASN A 312 -10.52 22.46 0.30
CA ASN A 312 -9.33 22.23 1.11
C ASN A 312 -9.63 21.41 2.36
N ASP A 313 -10.91 21.19 2.71
CA ASP A 313 -11.25 20.40 3.89
C ASP A 313 -10.80 18.95 3.72
N ARG A 314 -10.02 18.51 4.71
CA ARG A 314 -9.42 17.18 4.77
C ARG A 314 -10.39 16.10 5.25
N GLY A 315 -11.64 16.46 5.54
CA GLY A 315 -12.67 15.62 6.14
C GLY A 315 -12.48 15.39 7.64
N HIS A 316 -11.61 16.15 8.32
CA HIS A 316 -11.40 16.01 9.77
C HIS A 316 -12.40 16.85 10.56
N GLY A 317 -12.85 17.97 10.00
CA GLY A 317 -13.83 18.87 10.59
C GLY A 317 -15.29 18.42 10.46
N PRO A 318 -16.22 19.33 10.80
CA PRO A 318 -17.66 19.15 10.64
C PRO A 318 -18.16 19.37 9.20
N ASN A 319 -17.27 19.73 8.26
CA ASN A 319 -17.60 19.93 6.86
C ASN A 319 -18.06 18.61 6.19
N VAL A 320 -19.29 18.60 5.71
CA VAL A 320 -19.92 17.39 5.14
C VAL A 320 -19.38 17.10 3.74
N GLY A 321 -19.07 18.13 2.96
CA GLY A 321 -18.54 18.02 1.59
C GLY A 321 -17.17 17.35 1.57
N GLY A 322 -16.20 17.90 2.31
CA GLY A 322 -14.84 17.37 2.43
C GLY A 322 -14.81 15.96 3.01
N TYR A 323 -15.66 15.66 4.01
CA TYR A 323 -15.80 14.30 4.53
C TYR A 323 -16.25 13.30 3.45
N ARG A 324 -17.30 13.62 2.68
CA ARG A 324 -17.82 12.74 1.63
C ARG A 324 -16.81 12.56 0.50
N ARG A 325 -16.15 13.65 0.06
CA ARG A 325 -15.05 13.63 -0.92
C ARG A 325 -14.01 12.59 -0.53
N ARG A 326 -13.55 12.61 0.72
CA ARG A 326 -12.59 11.65 1.24
C ARG A 326 -13.10 10.21 1.22
N GLN A 327 -14.33 9.95 1.67
CA GLN A 327 -14.86 8.58 1.67
C GLN A 327 -15.07 8.04 0.25
N PHE A 328 -15.45 8.89 -0.72
CA PHE A 328 -15.51 8.52 -2.14
C PHE A 328 -14.15 8.03 -2.62
N ARG A 329 -13.09 8.81 -2.36
CA ARG A 329 -11.71 8.40 -2.71
C ARG A 329 -11.33 7.09 -2.05
N PHE A 330 -11.61 6.92 -0.76
CA PHE A 330 -11.33 5.67 -0.06
C PHE A 330 -12.10 4.46 -0.59
N PHE A 331 -13.33 4.66 -1.08
CA PHE A 331 -14.09 3.62 -1.75
C PHE A 331 -13.42 3.20 -3.06
N PHE A 332 -13.08 4.16 -3.94
CA PHE A 332 -12.39 3.85 -5.19
C PHE A 332 -10.99 3.27 -4.97
N TRP A 333 -10.19 3.80 -4.03
CA TRP A 333 -8.89 3.23 -3.68
C TRP A 333 -9.00 1.81 -3.14
N ARG A 334 -10.04 1.49 -2.37
CA ARG A 334 -10.29 0.11 -1.93
C ARG A 334 -10.58 -0.80 -3.12
N LEU A 335 -11.41 -0.39 -4.07
CA LEU A 335 -11.70 -1.20 -5.26
C LEU A 335 -10.45 -1.39 -6.14
N ILE A 336 -9.67 -0.33 -6.37
CA ILE A 336 -8.42 -0.39 -7.12
C ILE A 336 -7.42 -1.30 -6.42
N SER A 337 -7.31 -1.20 -5.10
CA SER A 337 -6.47 -2.06 -4.28
C SER A 337 -6.86 -3.54 -4.42
N GLN A 338 -8.15 -3.86 -4.28
CA GLN A 338 -8.65 -5.23 -4.41
C GLN A 338 -8.43 -5.77 -5.83
N ALA A 339 -8.77 -4.99 -6.86
CA ALA A 339 -8.59 -5.39 -8.26
C ALA A 339 -7.12 -5.60 -8.60
N SER A 340 -6.24 -4.67 -8.21
CA SER A 340 -4.80 -4.78 -8.45
C SER A 340 -4.21 -6.00 -7.73
N ALA A 341 -4.56 -6.26 -6.47
CA ALA A 341 -4.09 -7.44 -5.76
C ALA A 341 -4.48 -8.76 -6.47
N GLN A 342 -5.72 -8.87 -6.98
CA GLN A 342 -6.15 -10.05 -7.74
C GLN A 342 -5.42 -10.18 -9.08
N ILE A 343 -5.33 -9.08 -9.86
CA ILE A 343 -4.63 -9.09 -11.16
C ILE A 343 -3.17 -9.47 -10.96
N LEU A 344 -2.49 -8.85 -10.01
CA LEU A 344 -1.10 -9.13 -9.70
C LEU A 344 -0.91 -10.60 -9.28
N TYR A 345 -1.80 -11.14 -8.44
CA TYR A 345 -1.77 -12.55 -8.06
C TYR A 345 -1.97 -13.50 -9.25
N LEU A 346 -2.96 -13.22 -10.11
CA LEU A 346 -3.23 -14.03 -11.31
C LEU A 346 -2.05 -14.02 -12.29
N CYS A 347 -1.33 -12.91 -12.39
CA CYS A 347 -0.16 -12.79 -13.27
C CYS A 347 1.10 -13.43 -12.66
N ILE A 348 1.36 -13.22 -11.37
CA ILE A 348 2.63 -13.61 -10.73
C ILE A 348 2.59 -15.03 -10.20
N SER A 349 1.46 -15.51 -9.68
CA SER A 349 1.42 -16.84 -9.06
C SER A 349 1.84 -17.96 -10.03
N PRO A 350 1.51 -17.95 -11.34
CA PRO A 350 2.03 -18.96 -12.27
C PRO A 350 3.54 -18.81 -12.47
N MET A 351 4.05 -17.58 -12.56
CA MET A 351 5.49 -17.32 -12.71
C MET A 351 6.29 -17.82 -11.51
N LEU A 352 5.75 -17.67 -10.30
CA LEU A 352 6.40 -18.16 -9.09
C LEU A 352 6.26 -19.67 -8.89
N ARG A 353 5.15 -20.26 -9.34
CA ARG A 353 4.89 -21.71 -9.21
C ARG A 353 5.63 -22.55 -10.25
N PHE A 354 5.79 -22.04 -11.47
CA PHE A 354 6.36 -22.77 -12.60
C PHE A 354 7.63 -22.12 -13.16
N GLY A 355 8.21 -21.16 -12.43
CA GLY A 355 9.43 -20.46 -12.81
C GLY A 355 10.69 -21.26 -12.49
N LEU A 356 11.86 -20.65 -12.69
CA LEU A 356 13.16 -21.29 -12.46
C LEU A 356 13.49 -21.53 -10.98
N ASN A 357 12.71 -20.93 -10.08
CA ASN A 357 12.87 -21.03 -8.63
C ASN A 357 11.68 -21.77 -8.00
N ASP A 358 10.94 -22.55 -8.78
CA ASP A 358 9.73 -23.25 -8.33
C ASP A 358 9.96 -24.06 -7.05
N GLU A 359 11.07 -24.80 -6.94
CA GLU A 359 11.42 -25.57 -5.75
C GLU A 359 11.53 -24.74 -4.46
N HIS A 360 11.78 -23.43 -4.58
CA HIS A 360 11.96 -22.51 -3.46
C HIS A 360 10.74 -21.63 -3.20
N PHE A 361 9.80 -21.58 -4.14
CA PHE A 361 8.58 -20.81 -3.95
C PHE A 361 7.49 -21.62 -3.27
N PRO A 362 6.72 -20.97 -2.38
CA PRO A 362 5.69 -21.64 -1.60
C PRO A 362 4.58 -22.27 -2.41
N LEU A 363 4.32 -21.65 -3.55
CA LEU A 363 3.19 -21.97 -4.41
C LEU A 363 3.38 -23.31 -5.09
N SER A 364 4.61 -23.82 -5.17
CA SER A 364 4.96 -25.07 -5.83
C SER A 364 4.64 -26.29 -4.97
N GLY A 365 4.78 -26.17 -3.65
CA GLY A 365 4.44 -27.24 -2.69
C GLY A 365 2.92 -27.43 -2.46
N ILE A 366 2.08 -26.62 -3.10
CA ILE A 366 0.62 -26.66 -2.92
C ILE A 366 0.01 -27.59 -3.96
N GLY A 367 -0.94 -28.42 -3.55
CA GLY A 367 -1.64 -29.33 -4.45
C GLY A 367 -2.29 -28.60 -5.64
N VAL A 368 -2.38 -29.30 -6.76
CA VAL A 368 -2.86 -28.72 -8.03
C VAL A 368 -4.30 -28.22 -7.90
N GLU A 369 -5.12 -28.94 -7.14
CA GLU A 369 -6.52 -28.62 -6.90
C GLU A 369 -6.69 -27.35 -6.07
N GLU A 370 -5.94 -27.21 -4.98
CA GLU A 370 -5.94 -26.04 -4.11
C GLU A 370 -5.47 -24.79 -4.87
N TYR A 371 -4.41 -24.94 -5.67
CA TYR A 371 -3.91 -23.85 -6.51
C TYR A 371 -4.94 -23.45 -7.57
N ARG A 372 -5.53 -24.41 -8.29
CA ARG A 372 -6.59 -24.14 -9.28
C ARG A 372 -7.77 -23.40 -8.64
N ASN A 373 -8.22 -23.85 -7.47
CA ASN A 373 -9.32 -23.21 -6.75
C ASN A 373 -8.97 -21.78 -6.31
N SER A 374 -7.73 -21.53 -5.88
CA SER A 374 -7.26 -20.18 -5.54
C SER A 374 -7.28 -19.23 -6.75
N MET A 375 -6.90 -19.73 -7.93
CA MET A 375 -6.90 -18.95 -9.18
C MET A 375 -8.33 -18.64 -9.65
N ILE A 376 -9.22 -19.63 -9.60
CA ILE A 376 -10.65 -19.45 -9.90
C ILE A 376 -11.28 -18.44 -8.95
N TYR A 377 -10.95 -18.53 -7.65
CA TYR A 377 -11.42 -17.58 -6.65
C TYR A 377 -10.95 -16.17 -6.95
N ALA A 378 -9.65 -15.97 -7.23
CA ALA A 378 -9.10 -14.66 -7.56
C ALA A 378 -9.77 -14.02 -8.79
N ALA A 379 -9.97 -14.81 -9.86
CA ALA A 379 -10.67 -14.36 -11.06
C ALA A 379 -12.15 -14.02 -10.78
N SER A 380 -12.86 -14.88 -10.04
CA SER A 380 -14.26 -14.65 -9.67
C SER A 380 -14.40 -13.41 -8.78
N TYR A 381 -13.44 -13.20 -7.88
CA TYR A 381 -13.41 -12.05 -6.98
C TYR A 381 -13.16 -10.74 -7.74
N LEU A 382 -12.36 -10.77 -8.82
CA LEU A 382 -12.20 -9.62 -9.71
C LEU A 382 -13.52 -9.19 -10.38
N ILE A 383 -14.32 -10.17 -10.84
CA ILE A 383 -15.66 -9.90 -11.39
C ILE A 383 -16.54 -9.28 -10.31
N PHE A 384 -16.49 -9.81 -9.09
CA PHE A 384 -17.24 -9.25 -7.96
C PHE A 384 -16.84 -7.79 -7.66
N VAL A 385 -15.54 -7.48 -7.61
CA VAL A 385 -15.04 -6.11 -7.41
C VAL A 385 -15.54 -5.17 -8.51
N LEU A 386 -15.55 -5.62 -9.77
CA LEU A 386 -16.11 -4.86 -10.89
C LEU A 386 -17.60 -4.56 -10.70
N LEU A 387 -18.40 -5.56 -10.32
CA LEU A 387 -19.84 -5.38 -10.06
C LEU A 387 -20.09 -4.42 -8.89
N VAL A 388 -19.35 -4.55 -7.79
CA VAL A 388 -19.41 -3.61 -6.65
C VAL A 388 -19.01 -2.21 -7.10
N GLY A 389 -18.01 -2.07 -7.96
CA GLY A 389 -17.61 -0.79 -8.54
C GLY A 389 -18.72 -0.14 -9.36
N ILE A 390 -19.39 -0.90 -10.24
CA ILE A 390 -20.50 -0.41 -11.06
C ILE A 390 -21.69 -0.02 -10.16
N MET A 391 -22.07 -0.87 -9.21
CA MET A 391 -23.17 -0.61 -8.28
C MET A 391 -22.88 0.58 -7.38
N GLY A 392 -21.68 0.64 -6.81
CA GLY A 392 -21.21 1.76 -5.99
C GLY A 392 -21.20 3.06 -6.78
N TYR A 393 -20.67 3.05 -8.01
CA TYR A 393 -20.70 4.21 -8.91
C TYR A 393 -22.12 4.73 -9.15
N ARG A 394 -23.06 3.83 -9.49
CA ARG A 394 -24.47 4.19 -9.67
C ARG A 394 -25.09 4.74 -8.38
N TYR A 395 -24.83 4.10 -7.24
CA TYR A 395 -25.31 4.55 -5.94
C TYR A 395 -24.81 5.96 -5.61
N LEU A 396 -23.50 6.21 -5.79
CA LEU A 396 -22.87 7.51 -5.51
C LEU A 396 -23.42 8.61 -6.43
N LYS A 397 -23.53 8.33 -7.73
CA LYS A 397 -24.10 9.25 -8.71
C LYS A 397 -25.54 9.64 -8.37
N THR A 398 -26.38 8.67 -8.03
CA THR A 398 -27.80 8.92 -7.74
C THR A 398 -28.01 9.58 -6.38
N ARG A 399 -27.28 9.15 -5.34
CA ARG A 399 -27.54 9.60 -3.96
C ARG A 399 -26.83 10.90 -3.60
N TYR A 400 -25.69 11.19 -4.22
CA TYR A 400 -24.83 12.33 -3.91
C TYR A 400 -24.31 13.02 -5.20
N PRO A 401 -25.21 13.51 -6.08
CA PRO A 401 -24.85 13.97 -7.42
C PRO A 401 -23.83 15.12 -7.43
N VAL A 402 -23.95 16.08 -6.49
CA VAL A 402 -23.03 17.23 -6.39
C VAL A 402 -21.60 16.76 -6.09
N THR A 403 -21.41 16.05 -4.99
CA THR A 403 -20.10 15.49 -4.63
C THR A 403 -19.57 14.53 -5.70
N PHE A 404 -20.45 13.82 -6.40
CA PHE A 404 -20.06 12.94 -7.48
C PHE A 404 -19.48 13.68 -8.69
N GLU A 405 -20.12 14.76 -9.17
CA GLU A 405 -19.58 15.55 -10.29
C GLU A 405 -18.24 16.22 -9.92
N ASP A 406 -18.09 16.69 -8.69
CA ASP A 406 -16.81 17.22 -8.20
C ASP A 406 -15.71 16.14 -8.22
N MET A 407 -16.03 14.96 -7.66
CA MET A 407 -15.09 13.83 -7.62
C MET A 407 -14.75 13.33 -9.02
N LYS A 408 -15.69 13.35 -9.95
CA LYS A 408 -15.46 13.01 -11.35
C LYS A 408 -14.49 14.00 -12.01
N SER A 409 -14.63 15.31 -11.74
CA SER A 409 -13.69 16.32 -12.22
C SER A 409 -12.29 16.11 -11.64
N ILE A 410 -12.19 15.89 -10.32
CA ILE A 410 -10.92 15.66 -9.62
C ILE A 410 -10.24 14.40 -10.15
N HIS A 411 -10.95 13.27 -10.19
CA HIS A 411 -10.40 12.01 -10.68
C HIS A 411 -10.09 12.07 -12.18
N GLY A 412 -10.87 12.80 -12.98
CA GLY A 412 -10.55 13.05 -14.38
C GLY A 412 -9.20 13.75 -14.54
N HIS A 413 -8.91 14.74 -13.70
CA HIS A 413 -7.61 15.41 -13.67
C HIS A 413 -6.49 14.48 -13.16
N GLU A 414 -6.69 13.82 -12.01
CA GLU A 414 -5.72 12.88 -11.43
C GLU A 414 -5.35 11.74 -12.40
N PHE A 415 -6.34 11.22 -13.13
CA PHE A 415 -6.17 10.15 -14.11
C PHE A 415 -5.59 10.65 -15.44
N LEU A 416 -5.35 11.95 -15.63
CA LEU A 416 -4.57 12.46 -16.75
C LEU A 416 -3.20 12.95 -16.28
N HIS A 417 -3.03 13.13 -14.96
CA HIS A 417 -1.80 13.63 -14.36
C HIS A 417 -0.77 12.52 -14.19
N HIS A 418 0.28 12.54 -15.01
CA HIS A 418 1.34 11.54 -15.02
C HIS A 418 2.01 11.36 -13.65
N THR A 419 2.23 12.45 -12.90
CA THR A 419 2.74 12.40 -11.52
C THR A 419 1.86 11.57 -10.59
N PHE A 420 0.54 11.79 -10.62
CA PHE A 420 -0.37 11.10 -9.70
C PHE A 420 -0.38 9.59 -9.98
N VAL A 421 -0.44 9.22 -11.26
CA VAL A 421 -0.35 7.81 -11.65
C VAL A 421 1.03 7.23 -11.34
N GLY A 422 2.10 8.00 -11.50
CA GLY A 422 3.44 7.58 -11.08
C GLY A 422 3.48 7.18 -9.60
N PHE A 423 2.79 7.91 -8.72
CA PHE A 423 2.63 7.50 -7.32
C PHE A 423 1.79 6.23 -7.16
N VAL A 424 0.66 6.09 -7.86
CA VAL A 424 -0.15 4.85 -7.82
C VAL A 424 0.69 3.63 -8.21
N VAL A 425 1.43 3.71 -9.33
CA VAL A 425 2.30 2.64 -9.82
C VAL A 425 3.43 2.36 -8.83
N SER A 426 4.01 3.40 -8.24
CA SER A 426 5.04 3.27 -7.20
C SER A 426 4.53 2.50 -5.99
N ILE A 427 3.32 2.80 -5.52
CA ILE A 427 2.68 2.13 -4.39
C ILE A 427 2.44 0.66 -4.70
N LEU A 428 1.83 0.36 -5.86
CA LEU A 428 1.54 -1.02 -6.26
C LEU A 428 2.83 -1.83 -6.44
N THR A 429 3.86 -1.23 -7.05
CA THR A 429 5.18 -1.85 -7.23
C THR A 429 5.83 -2.15 -5.89
N HIS A 430 5.87 -1.15 -4.99
CA HIS A 430 6.43 -1.29 -3.66
C HIS A 430 5.78 -2.45 -2.91
N ASN A 431 4.45 -2.42 -2.80
CA ASN A 431 3.71 -3.37 -1.98
C ASN A 431 3.82 -4.80 -2.51
N LEU A 432 3.84 -4.96 -3.83
CA LEU A 432 4.01 -6.25 -4.48
C LEU A 432 5.38 -6.85 -4.22
N ILE A 433 6.45 -6.08 -4.46
CA ILE A 433 7.82 -6.52 -4.21
C ILE A 433 7.99 -6.89 -2.74
N LEU A 434 7.52 -6.02 -1.83
CA LEU A 434 7.61 -6.24 -0.39
C LEU A 434 6.85 -7.51 0.05
N ALA A 435 5.61 -7.69 -0.41
CA ALA A 435 4.79 -8.85 -0.06
C ALA A 435 5.44 -10.16 -0.54
N ILE A 436 5.92 -10.21 -1.78
CA ILE A 436 6.56 -11.42 -2.31
C ILE A 436 7.88 -11.70 -1.61
N ALA A 437 8.71 -10.68 -1.38
CA ALA A 437 10.00 -10.85 -0.71
C ALA A 437 9.82 -11.43 0.72
N ILE A 438 8.86 -10.90 1.49
CA ILE A 438 8.56 -11.39 2.83
C ILE A 438 8.02 -12.83 2.79
N LEU A 439 7.08 -13.11 1.88
CA LEU A 439 6.50 -14.46 1.79
C LEU A 439 7.53 -15.49 1.32
N ALA A 440 8.35 -15.16 0.33
CA ALA A 440 9.45 -16.01 -0.12
C ALA A 440 10.41 -16.32 1.03
N SER A 441 10.80 -15.30 1.80
CA SER A 441 11.66 -15.46 2.98
C SER A 441 11.04 -16.41 4.00
N HIS A 442 9.78 -16.21 4.38
CA HIS A 442 9.13 -17.07 5.38
C HIS A 442 9.13 -18.54 4.93
N TYR A 443 8.80 -18.79 3.68
CA TYR A 443 8.68 -20.16 3.20
C TYR A 443 10.00 -20.89 3.00
N CYS A 444 11.04 -20.21 2.53
CA CYS A 444 12.39 -20.78 2.49
C CYS A 444 12.88 -21.19 3.88
N THR A 445 12.49 -20.44 4.91
CA THR A 445 12.90 -20.76 6.28
C THR A 445 12.04 -21.85 6.92
N PHE A 446 10.71 -21.82 6.74
CA PHE A 446 9.83 -22.85 7.30
C PHE A 446 9.92 -24.21 6.60
N SER A 447 10.27 -24.26 5.31
CA SER A 447 10.53 -25.53 4.62
C SER A 447 11.73 -26.28 5.20
N ALA A 448 12.75 -25.55 5.68
CA ALA A 448 13.89 -26.14 6.37
C ALA A 448 13.46 -26.82 7.69
N PHE A 449 12.62 -26.16 8.50
CA PHE A 449 12.11 -26.74 9.75
C PHE A 449 11.25 -27.99 9.56
N ARG A 450 10.43 -28.04 8.50
CA ARG A 450 9.52 -29.17 8.28
C ARG A 450 10.27 -30.44 7.85
N ARG A 451 11.43 -30.32 7.19
CA ARG A 451 12.27 -31.49 6.85
C ARG A 451 12.98 -32.07 8.08
N ASP A 452 13.45 -31.21 8.99
CA ASP A 452 14.11 -31.67 10.23
C ASP A 452 13.16 -32.44 11.15
N GLN A 453 11.84 -32.18 11.08
CA GLN A 453 10.82 -32.95 11.82
C GLN A 453 10.44 -34.28 11.16
N CYS A 454 10.71 -34.47 9.87
CA CYS A 454 10.48 -35.73 9.15
C CYS A 454 11.73 -36.63 9.09
N ALA A 455 12.85 -36.19 9.66
CA ALA A 455 14.10 -36.95 9.73
C ALA A 455 14.24 -37.79 11.02
N TYR A 456 13.18 -37.94 11.80
CA TYR A 456 13.13 -38.76 13.02
C TYR A 456 12.08 -39.86 12.94
#